data_AF-A0A819D9H0-F1
#
_entry.id   AF-A0A819D9H0-F1
#
_cell.length_a   1.000
_cell.length_b   1.000
_cell.length_c   1.000
_cell.angle_alpha   90.00
_cell.angle_beta   90.00
_cell.angle_gamma   90.00
#
_symmetry.space_group_name_H-M   'P 1'
#
loop_
_entity.id
_entity.type
_entity.pdbx_description
1 polymer ?
#
loop_
_entity_poly.entity_id
_entity_poly.type
_entity_poly.pdbx_seq_one_letter_code
_entity_poly.pdbx_strand_id
1 'polypeptide(L)'
;MPPEIDITLPINGYEKIDQSLSDHDQNIIRIKKYLLILLFIQLFVCIVTFGVGSSAILFGNSADISNGIRLLILGIVLTLYYIFGLVVTYKQHRIGLLIFASIGVILCIAICIFFGYIILVIRALTVAFNATSQAYSIIVLLGIFFVVMASAM
;
A
#
# COMPACT_ATOMS: atom_id res chain seq x y z
N MET A 1 -61.20 -27.43 10.70
CA MET A 1 -60.47 -26.28 10.12
C MET A 1 -59.14 -26.22 10.84
N PRO A 2 -57.99 -26.40 10.16
CA PRO A 2 -56.70 -26.28 10.83
C PRO A 2 -56.46 -24.82 11.22
N PRO A 3 -55.80 -24.56 12.37
CA PRO A 3 -55.58 -23.21 12.87
C PRO A 3 -54.64 -22.42 11.95
N GLU A 4 -55.01 -21.17 11.63
CA GLU A 4 -54.17 -20.22 10.89
C GLU A 4 -53.03 -19.76 11.80
N ILE A 5 -51.80 -20.11 11.42
CA ILE A 5 -50.58 -19.63 12.07
C ILE A 5 -50.19 -18.32 11.38
N ASP A 6 -50.40 -17.20 12.07
CA ASP A 6 -49.97 -15.88 11.60
C ASP A 6 -48.45 -15.71 11.87
N ILE A 7 -47.65 -15.84 10.81
CA ILE A 7 -46.20 -15.66 10.85
C ILE A 7 -45.90 -14.18 10.61
N THR A 8 -45.99 -13.37 11.67
CA THR A 8 -45.43 -12.02 11.66
C THR A 8 -43.91 -12.11 11.84
N LEU A 9 -43.18 -12.15 10.72
CA LEU A 9 -41.71 -12.06 10.72
C LEU A 9 -41.29 -10.70 11.32
N PRO A 10 -40.37 -10.68 12.30
CA PRO A 10 -39.96 -9.44 12.96
C PRO A 10 -39.21 -8.53 11.97
N ILE A 11 -39.90 -7.49 11.49
CA ILE A 11 -39.43 -6.49 10.51
C ILE A 11 -38.13 -5.80 10.98
N ASN A 12 -37.95 -5.65 12.31
CA ASN A 12 -36.75 -5.05 12.92
C ASN A 12 -35.43 -5.81 12.64
N GLY A 13 -35.49 -7.08 12.24
CA GLY A 13 -34.30 -7.87 11.89
C GLY A 13 -33.68 -7.44 10.56
N TYR A 14 -34.50 -7.09 9.57
CA TYR A 14 -34.04 -6.71 8.23
C TYR A 14 -33.46 -5.29 8.21
N GLU A 15 -34.05 -4.36 8.96
CA GLU A 15 -33.61 -2.96 9.02
C GLU A 15 -32.19 -2.81 9.60
N LYS A 16 -31.82 -3.64 10.58
CA LYS A 16 -30.45 -3.69 11.12
C LYS A 16 -29.41 -4.25 10.14
N ILE A 17 -29.82 -5.16 9.25
CA ILE A 17 -28.91 -5.78 8.28
C ILE A 17 -28.56 -4.76 7.20
N ASP A 18 -29.55 -4.03 6.68
CA ASP A 18 -29.34 -2.98 5.67
C ASP A 18 -28.46 -1.84 6.19
N GLN A 19 -28.61 -1.48 7.47
CA GLN A 19 -27.80 -0.44 8.11
C GLN A 19 -26.34 -0.90 8.30
N SER A 20 -26.12 -2.15 8.71
CA SER A 20 -24.77 -2.72 8.83
C SER A 20 -24.03 -2.82 7.49
N LEU A 21 -24.75 -3.09 6.39
CA LEU A 21 -24.20 -3.11 5.04
C LEU A 21 -23.82 -1.70 4.55
N SER A 22 -24.69 -0.71 4.80
CA SER A 22 -24.43 0.70 4.43
C SER A 22 -23.19 1.27 5.15
N ASP A 23 -23.04 0.96 6.44
CA ASP A 23 -21.88 1.39 7.24
C ASP A 23 -20.57 0.73 6.75
N HIS A 24 -20.64 -0.54 6.34
CA HIS A 24 -19.51 -1.26 5.77
C HIS A 24 -19.06 -0.64 4.44
N ASP A 25 -20.00 -0.28 3.56
CA ASP A 25 -19.71 0.35 2.27
C ASP A 25 -19.09 1.76 2.44
N GLN A 26 -19.59 2.55 3.39
CA GLN A 26 -18.98 3.84 3.72
C GLN A 26 -17.55 3.72 4.27
N ASN A 27 -17.26 2.68 5.06
CA ASN A 27 -15.91 2.43 5.55
C ASN A 27 -14.96 2.03 4.41
N ILE A 28 -15.40 1.20 3.46
CA ILE A 28 -14.61 0.85 2.27
C ILE A 28 -14.28 2.11 1.45
N ILE A 29 -15.25 3.00 1.24
CA ILE A 29 -15.04 4.24 0.48
C ILE A 29 -14.01 5.14 1.17
N ARG A 30 -14.07 5.26 2.51
CA ARG A 30 -13.08 6.02 3.28
C ARG A 30 -11.67 5.44 3.13
N ILE A 31 -11.50 4.11 3.27
CA ILE A 31 -10.20 3.46 3.11
C ILE A 31 -9.63 3.70 1.70
N LYS A 32 -10.47 3.64 0.65
CA LYS A 32 -10.04 3.94 -0.72
C LYS A 32 -9.50 5.36 -0.89
N LYS A 33 -10.12 6.36 -0.26
CA LYS A 33 -9.63 7.75 -0.29
C LYS A 33 -8.25 7.89 0.36
N TYR A 34 -8.05 7.28 1.53
CA TYR A 34 -6.75 7.32 2.21
C TYR A 34 -5.65 6.61 1.42
N LEU A 35 -5.97 5.48 0.78
CA LEU A 35 -5.04 4.76 -0.08
C LEU A 35 -4.58 5.63 -1.26
N LEU A 36 -5.51 6.35 -1.89
CA LEU A 36 -5.19 7.20 -3.04
C LEU A 36 -4.28 8.38 -2.65
N ILE A 37 -4.53 9.03 -1.51
CA ILE A 37 -3.67 10.09 -0.97
C ILE A 37 -2.27 9.54 -0.68
N LEU A 38 -2.19 8.36 -0.06
CA LEU A 38 -0.92 7.73 0.27
C LEU A 38 -0.10 7.39 -0.96
N LEU A 39 -0.73 6.89 -2.03
CA LEU A 39 -0.08 6.62 -3.32
C LEU A 39 0.47 7.91 -3.95
N PHE A 40 -0.24 9.03 -3.83
CA PHE A 40 0.24 10.32 -4.31
C PHE A 40 1.48 10.81 -3.54
N ILE A 41 1.48 10.68 -2.21
CA ILE A 41 2.65 11.03 -1.39
C ILE A 41 3.85 10.16 -1.78
N GLN A 42 3.64 8.87 -2.03
CA GLN A 42 4.72 7.97 -2.46
C GLN A 42 5.27 8.29 -3.84
N LEU A 43 4.39 8.65 -4.78
CA LEU A 43 4.82 9.12 -6.10
C LEU A 43 5.70 10.37 -5.98
N PHE A 44 5.32 11.32 -5.11
CA PHE A 44 6.13 12.50 -4.85
C PHE A 44 7.51 12.15 -4.29
N VAL A 45 7.59 11.24 -3.30
CA VAL A 45 8.87 10.76 -2.78
C VAL A 45 9.72 10.13 -3.87
N CYS A 46 9.15 9.33 -4.77
CA CYS A 46 9.90 8.72 -5.88
C CYS A 46 10.49 9.76 -6.83
N ILE A 47 9.76 10.84 -7.09
CA ILE A 47 10.25 11.95 -7.91
C ILE A 47 11.42 12.65 -7.22
N VAL A 48 11.34 12.86 -5.90
CA VAL A 48 12.45 13.42 -5.12
C VAL A 48 13.66 12.49 -5.16
N THR A 49 13.48 11.18 -4.94
CA THR A 49 14.55 10.17 -5.03
C THR A 49 15.21 10.16 -6.42
N PHE A 50 14.40 10.28 -7.47
CA PHE A 50 14.90 10.41 -8.85
C PHE A 50 15.74 11.68 -9.03
N GLY A 51 15.28 12.80 -8.47
CA GLY A 51 16.02 14.07 -8.47
C GLY A 51 17.37 13.96 -7.76
N VAL A 52 17.39 13.37 -6.56
CA VAL A 52 18.62 13.13 -5.80
C VAL A 52 19.57 12.19 -6.56
N GLY A 53 19.06 11.07 -7.08
CA GLY A 53 19.86 10.14 -7.90
C GLY A 53 20.46 10.81 -9.14
N SER A 54 19.66 11.62 -9.84
CA SER A 54 20.12 12.40 -11.00
C SER A 54 21.21 13.40 -10.61
N SER A 55 21.05 14.09 -9.48
CA SER A 55 22.06 15.04 -8.98
C SER A 55 23.38 14.35 -8.60
N ALA A 56 23.33 13.16 -7.99
CA ALA A 56 24.50 12.37 -7.64
C ALA A 56 25.26 11.88 -8.88
N ILE A 57 24.56 11.58 -9.97
CA ILE A 57 25.19 11.23 -11.25
C ILE A 57 25.85 12.45 -11.90
N LEU A 58 25.19 13.61 -11.88
CA LEU A 58 25.65 14.81 -12.58
C LEU A 58 26.80 15.53 -11.86
N PHE A 59 26.79 15.53 -10.53
CA PHE A 59 27.70 16.35 -9.72
C PHE A 59 28.56 15.54 -8.74
N GLY A 60 28.33 14.23 -8.62
CA GLY A 60 29.00 13.38 -7.65
C GLY A 60 30.34 12.81 -8.12
N ASN A 61 31.14 12.33 -7.16
CA ASN A 61 32.37 11.59 -7.45
C ASN A 61 32.08 10.18 -7.98
N SER A 62 33.10 9.42 -8.37
CA SER A 62 32.93 8.06 -8.91
C SER A 62 32.12 7.11 -8.02
N ALA A 63 32.25 7.23 -6.68
CA ALA A 63 31.43 6.48 -5.73
C ALA A 63 29.96 6.95 -5.71
N ASP A 64 29.74 8.26 -5.78
CA ASP A 64 28.41 8.87 -5.79
C ASP A 64 27.67 8.58 -7.09
N ILE A 65 28.37 8.45 -8.22
CA ILE A 65 27.79 8.05 -9.50
C ILE A 65 27.22 6.63 -9.41
N SER A 66 27.95 5.69 -8.79
CA SER A 66 27.45 4.32 -8.61
C SER A 66 26.18 4.31 -7.75
N ASN A 67 26.16 5.05 -6.64
CA ASN A 67 24.98 5.18 -5.78
C ASN A 67 23.83 5.92 -6.47
N GLY A 68 24.14 6.95 -7.26
CA GLY A 68 23.18 7.72 -8.04
C GLY A 68 22.48 6.86 -9.09
N ILE A 69 23.20 5.99 -9.81
CA ILE A 69 22.61 5.03 -10.77
C ILE A 69 21.66 4.07 -10.04
N ARG A 70 22.05 3.57 -8.86
CA ARG A 70 21.21 2.68 -8.06
C ARG A 70 19.92 3.37 -7.61
N LEU A 71 20.03 4.60 -7.12
CA LEU A 71 18.88 5.43 -6.73
C LEU A 71 17.98 5.76 -7.92
N LEU A 72 18.56 6.01 -9.10
CA LEU A 72 17.81 6.32 -10.32
C LEU A 72 17.02 5.11 -10.82
N ILE A 73 17.64 3.93 -10.89
CA ILE A 73 16.95 2.67 -11.25
C ILE A 73 15.82 2.40 -10.26
N LEU A 74 16.09 2.55 -8.97
CA LEU A 74 15.12 2.35 -7.91
C LEU A 74 13.94 3.33 -8.03
N GLY A 75 14.20 4.61 -8.23
CA GLY A 75 13.18 5.64 -8.42
C GLY A 75 12.29 5.35 -9.63
N ILE A 76 12.86 4.89 -10.75
CA ILE A 76 12.09 4.52 -11.94
C ILE A 76 11.18 3.31 -11.68
N VAL A 77 11.73 2.23 -11.10
CA VAL A 77 10.95 1.02 -10.80
C VAL A 77 9.80 1.33 -9.86
N LEU A 78 10.03 2.15 -8.84
CA LEU A 78 9.00 2.56 -7.89
C LEU A 78 7.95 3.48 -8.52
N THR A 79 8.37 4.42 -9.38
CA THR A 79 7.45 5.29 -10.10
C THR A 79 6.48 4.48 -10.95
N LEU A 80 6.98 3.50 -11.71
CA LEU A 80 6.14 2.61 -12.51
C LEU A 80 5.19 1.78 -11.63
N TYR A 81 5.69 1.26 -10.50
CA TYR A 81 4.87 0.52 -9.54
C TYR A 81 3.72 1.37 -8.96
N TYR A 82 3.99 2.63 -8.59
CA TYR A 82 2.96 3.51 -8.03
C TYR A 82 1.96 4.01 -9.06
N ILE A 83 2.39 4.25 -10.31
CA ILE A 83 1.47 4.52 -11.42
C ILE A 83 0.53 3.33 -11.63
N PHE A 84 1.07 2.11 -11.61
CA PHE A 84 0.24 0.89 -11.68
C PHE A 84 -0.76 0.81 -10.52
N GLY A 85 -0.33 1.11 -9.29
CA GLY A 85 -1.20 1.18 -8.11
C GLY A 85 -2.34 2.20 -8.23
N LEU A 86 -2.04 3.38 -8.76
CA LEU A 86 -3.03 4.43 -9.06
C LEU A 86 -4.08 3.93 -10.06
N VAL A 87 -3.64 3.35 -11.18
CA VAL A 87 -4.54 2.82 -12.22
C VAL A 87 -5.41 1.69 -11.69
N VAL A 88 -4.83 0.76 -10.94
CA VAL A 88 -5.54 -0.37 -10.33
C VAL A 88 -6.59 0.12 -9.33
N THR A 89 -6.22 1.08 -8.48
CA THR A 89 -7.13 1.67 -7.48
C THR A 89 -8.28 2.43 -8.16
N TYR A 90 -7.98 3.16 -9.23
CA TYR A 90 -8.98 3.91 -10.00
C TYR A 90 -9.99 2.97 -10.69
N LYS A 91 -9.50 1.89 -11.34
CA LYS A 91 -10.35 0.93 -12.05
C LYS A 91 -11.09 -0.06 -11.13
N GLN A 92 -10.76 -0.10 -9.84
CA GLN A 92 -11.40 -0.97 -8.83
C GLN A 92 -11.36 -2.48 -9.16
N HIS A 93 -10.39 -2.94 -9.94
CA HIS A 93 -10.24 -4.37 -10.23
C HIS A 93 -9.70 -5.11 -8.98
N ARG A 94 -10.53 -5.97 -8.36
CA ARG A 94 -10.15 -6.79 -7.20
C ARG A 94 -8.87 -7.61 -7.46
N ILE A 95 -8.78 -8.24 -8.63
CA ILE A 95 -7.60 -9.02 -9.04
C ILE A 95 -6.37 -8.10 -9.19
N GLY A 96 -6.57 -6.90 -9.76
CA GLY A 96 -5.49 -5.92 -9.90
C GLY A 96 -4.92 -5.48 -8.54
N LEU A 97 -5.79 -5.27 -7.54
CA LEU A 97 -5.38 -4.92 -6.18
C LEU A 97 -4.54 -6.01 -5.52
N LEU A 98 -4.90 -7.29 -5.69
CA LEU A 98 -4.13 -8.42 -5.19
C LEU A 98 -2.76 -8.53 -5.86
N ILE A 99 -2.71 -8.34 -7.18
CA ILE A 99 -1.44 -8.33 -7.94
C ILE A 99 -0.56 -7.16 -7.48
N PHE A 100 -1.13 -5.97 -7.35
CA PHE A 100 -0.42 -4.78 -6.86
C PHE A 100 0.18 -5.00 -5.46
N ALA A 101 -0.59 -5.56 -4.53
CA ALA A 101 -0.10 -5.88 -3.19
C ALA A 101 1.05 -6.90 -3.23
N SER A 102 0.91 -7.96 -4.03
CA SER A 102 1.92 -9.01 -4.17
C SER A 102 3.23 -8.47 -4.74
N ILE A 103 3.17 -7.65 -5.80
CA ILE A 103 4.35 -6.99 -6.38
C ILE A 103 5.01 -6.05 -5.36
N GLY A 104 4.21 -5.34 -4.56
CA GLY A 104 4.72 -4.43 -3.53
C GLY A 104 5.56 -5.15 -2.47
N VAL A 105 5.10 -6.31 -2.02
CA VAL A 105 5.85 -7.13 -1.05
C VAL A 105 7.18 -7.59 -1.65
N ILE A 106 7.17 -8.09 -2.90
CA ILE A 106 8.39 -8.53 -3.58
C ILE A 106 9.38 -7.37 -3.76
N LEU A 107 8.90 -6.22 -4.21
CA LEU A 107 9.72 -5.00 -4.35
C LEU A 107 10.31 -4.56 -3.02
N CYS A 108 9.50 -4.56 -1.95
CA CYS A 108 9.95 -4.20 -0.61
C CYS A 108 11.10 -5.10 -0.16
N ILE A 109 10.96 -6.43 -0.31
CA ILE A 109 12.02 -7.39 0.03
C ILE A 109 13.27 -7.15 -0.82
N ALA A 110 13.12 -6.97 -2.13
CA ALA A 110 14.23 -6.75 -3.05
C ALA A 110 15.04 -5.49 -2.69
N ILE A 111 14.36 -4.39 -2.40
CA ILE A 111 14.97 -3.11 -1.98
C ILE A 111 15.73 -3.31 -0.68
N CYS A 112 15.13 -3.98 0.29
CA CYS A 112 15.75 -4.14 1.59
C CYS A 112 16.97 -5.06 1.57
N ILE A 113 16.97 -6.10 0.73
CA ILE A 113 18.17 -6.91 0.47
C ILE A 113 19.24 -6.05 -0.17
N PHE A 114 18.87 -5.24 -1.15
CA PHE A 114 19.80 -4.38 -1.89
C PHE A 114 20.55 -3.38 -0.99
N PHE A 115 19.87 -2.82 0.02
CA PHE A 115 20.49 -1.90 0.98
C PHE A 115 20.98 -2.56 2.28
N GLY A 116 20.88 -3.88 2.43
CA GLY A 116 21.35 -4.60 3.62
C GLY A 116 20.47 -4.46 4.87
N TYR A 117 19.23 -4.00 4.74
CA TYR A 117 18.30 -3.75 5.85
C TYR A 117 17.37 -4.94 6.18
N ILE A 118 17.83 -6.18 5.96
CA ILE A 118 17.02 -7.40 6.14
C ILE A 118 16.44 -7.51 7.56
N ILE A 119 17.19 -7.14 8.59
CA ILE A 119 16.74 -7.22 9.99
C ILE A 119 15.57 -6.27 10.28
N LEU A 120 15.61 -5.06 9.70
CA LEU A 120 14.54 -4.06 9.82
C LEU A 120 13.25 -4.59 9.18
N VAL A 121 13.34 -5.25 8.03
CA VAL A 121 12.19 -5.86 7.33
C VAL A 121 11.55 -6.98 8.13
N ILE A 122 12.33 -7.88 8.74
CA ILE A 122 11.76 -9.00 9.49
C ILE A 122 10.95 -8.50 10.68
N ARG A 123 11.48 -7.50 11.41
CA ARG A 123 10.73 -6.84 12.50
C ARG A 123 9.45 -6.19 11.99
N ALA A 124 9.56 -5.44 10.89
CA ALA A 124 8.46 -4.79 10.20
C ALA A 124 7.35 -5.77 9.78
N LEU A 125 7.72 -6.88 9.13
CA LEU A 125 6.81 -7.94 8.73
C LEU A 125 6.14 -8.57 9.95
N THR A 126 6.88 -8.80 11.03
CA THR A 126 6.31 -9.33 12.28
C THR A 126 5.24 -8.39 12.84
N VAL A 127 5.48 -7.08 12.83
CA VAL A 127 4.48 -6.09 13.25
C VAL A 127 3.27 -6.07 12.29
N ALA A 128 3.50 -6.18 10.98
CA ALA A 128 2.45 -6.24 9.98
C ALA A 128 1.58 -7.51 10.10
N PHE A 129 2.17 -8.67 10.42
CA PHE A 129 1.45 -9.93 10.65
C PHE A 129 0.73 -9.96 11.99
N ASN A 130 1.23 -9.22 12.99
CA ASN A 130 0.58 -9.08 14.29
C ASN A 130 -0.49 -7.97 14.31
N ALA A 131 -0.70 -7.26 13.20
CA ALA A 131 -1.74 -6.25 13.10
C ALA A 131 -3.13 -6.91 13.00
N THR A 132 -4.03 -6.55 13.92
CA THR A 132 -5.37 -7.15 14.08
C THR A 132 -6.33 -6.90 12.92
N SER A 133 -6.02 -5.99 12.01
CA SER A 133 -6.83 -5.72 10.81
C SER A 133 -5.96 -5.62 9.57
N GLN A 134 -6.44 -6.20 8.45
CA GLN A 134 -5.74 -6.21 7.16
C GLN A 134 -5.41 -4.79 6.67
N ALA A 135 -6.25 -3.80 6.98
CA ALA A 135 -5.98 -2.40 6.64
C ALA A 135 -4.76 -1.85 7.40
N TYR A 136 -4.61 -2.20 8.69
CA TYR A 136 -3.44 -1.81 9.48
C TYR A 136 -2.18 -2.50 9.00
N SER A 137 -2.26 -3.76 8.58
CA SER A 137 -1.12 -4.48 7.98
C SER A 137 -0.60 -3.76 6.73
N ILE A 138 -1.49 -3.30 5.85
CA ILE A 138 -1.15 -2.52 4.66
C ILE A 138 -0.53 -1.15 5.02
N ILE A 139 -1.12 -0.44 5.99
CA ILE A 139 -0.61 0.87 6.45
C ILE A 139 0.79 0.72 7.07
N VAL A 140 1.01 -0.32 7.89
CA VAL A 140 2.31 -0.62 8.50
C VAL A 140 3.32 -0.93 7.40
N LEU A 141 3.00 -1.82 6.46
CA LEU A 141 3.86 -2.13 5.30
C LEU A 141 4.25 -0.88 4.50
N LEU A 142 3.30 0.02 4.26
CA LEU A 142 3.55 1.28 3.56
C LEU A 142 4.42 2.24 4.41
N GLY A 143 4.21 2.33 5.72
CA GLY A 143 5.03 3.13 6.63
C GLY A 143 6.48 2.63 6.72
N ILE A 144 6.69 1.32 6.72
CA ILE A 144 8.03 0.71 6.68
C ILE A 144 8.75 1.07 5.39
N PHE A 145 8.04 1.03 4.27
CA PHE A 145 8.58 1.44 2.99
C PHE A 145 9.09 2.91 3.04
N PHE A 146 8.35 3.81 3.70
CA PHE A 146 8.81 5.18 3.93
C PHE A 146 10.07 5.26 4.80
N VAL A 147 10.17 4.47 5.87
CA VAL A 147 11.36 4.46 6.74
C VAL A 147 12.58 3.96 5.99
N VAL A 148 12.43 2.88 5.20
CA VAL A 148 13.53 2.33 4.39
C VAL A 148 13.98 3.34 3.34
N MET A 149 13.04 3.97 2.61
CA MET A 149 13.35 5.05 1.67
C MET A 149 14.07 6.22 2.33
N ALA A 150 13.57 6.69 3.49
CA ALA A 150 14.19 7.79 4.23
C ALA A 150 15.60 7.44 4.73
N SER A 151 15.87 6.18 5.07
CA SER A 151 17.19 5.70 5.49
C SER A 151 18.17 5.41 4.34
N ALA A 152 17.67 5.37 3.10
CA ALA A 152 18.49 5.18 1.91
C ALA A 152 18.93 6.52 1.26
N MET A 153 18.25 7.62 1.62
CA MET A 153 18.66 9.00 1.31
C MET A 153 19.66 9.51 2.34
#